data_AF-A0A2J8UL52-F1
#
_entry.id   AF-A0A2J8UL52-F1
#
_cell.length_a   1.000
_cell.length_b   1.000
_cell.length_c   1.000
_cell.angle_alpha   90.00
_cell.angle_beta   90.00
_cell.angle_gamma   90.00
#
_symmetry.space_group_name_H-M   'P 1'
#
loop_
_entity.id
_entity.type
_entity.pdbx_description
1 polymer ?
#
loop_
_entity_poly.entity_id
_entity_poly.type
_entity_poly.pdbx_seq_one_letter_code
_entity_poly.pdbx_strand_id
1 'polypeptide(L)' 'MAQFPTPFGGSLDIWAITVEERAKHDQQFHSLKPISGFITGDQARNFFFQSGLPQPVLAQIWALADMNNDGRMDQVEF' A
#
# COMPACT_ATOMS: atom_id res chain seq x y z
N MET A 1 -17.70 -17.89 -24.66
CA MET A 1 -16.54 -17.25 -25.30
C MET A 1 -15.96 -16.27 -24.29
N ALA A 2 -14.76 -16.52 -23.79
CA ALA A 2 -14.11 -15.66 -22.81
C ALA A 2 -13.61 -14.39 -23.50
N GLN A 3 -14.04 -13.22 -23.02
CA GLN A 3 -13.44 -11.94 -23.33
C GLN A 3 -12.96 -11.34 -22.02
N PHE A 4 -11.65 -11.42 -21.79
CA PHE A 4 -10.97 -10.62 -20.76
C PHE A 4 -10.65 -9.27 -21.39
N PRO A 5 -11.19 -8.14 -20.88
CA PRO A 5 -10.86 -6.84 -21.42
C PRO A 5 -9.45 -6.40 -20.99
N THR A 6 -8.85 -5.65 -21.90
CA THR A 6 -7.49 -5.08 -22.05
C THR A 6 -6.69 -4.60 -20.80
N PRO A 7 -5.34 -4.61 -20.87
CA PRO A 7 -4.42 -4.35 -19.75
C PRO A 7 -4.09 -2.87 -19.45
N PHE A 8 -4.78 -1.91 -20.06
CA PHE A 8 -4.55 -0.48 -19.79
C PHE A 8 -5.88 0.28 -19.75
N GLY A 9 -6.60 0.16 -18.63
CA GLY A 9 -7.85 0.86 -18.36
C GLY A 9 -7.59 2.20 -17.69
N GLY A 10 -7.53 3.28 -18.47
CA GLY A 10 -7.62 4.64 -17.94
C GLY A 10 -9.08 5.08 -17.77
N SER A 11 -9.37 5.70 -16.62
CA SER A 11 -10.34 6.80 -16.37
C SER A 11 -11.61 6.61 -15.52
N LEU A 12 -11.87 5.46 -14.88
CA LEU A 12 -12.92 5.39 -13.83
C LEU A 12 -12.47 4.78 -12.50
N ASP A 13 -11.51 3.84 -12.54
CA ASP A 13 -11.01 3.12 -11.35
C ASP A 13 -9.60 3.56 -10.88
N ILE A 14 -9.11 4.73 -11.32
CA ILE A 14 -7.74 5.22 -11.03
C ILE A 14 -7.46 5.28 -9.52
N TRP A 15 -8.51 5.52 -8.72
CA TRP A 15 -8.42 5.61 -7.26
C TRP A 15 -8.99 4.40 -6.54
N ALA A 16 -9.57 3.45 -7.28
CA ALA A 16 -10.13 2.25 -6.70
C ALA A 16 -9.04 1.18 -6.60
N ILE A 17 -8.75 0.73 -5.38
CA ILE A 17 -7.85 -0.39 -5.15
C ILE A 17 -8.55 -1.65 -5.64
N THR A 18 -8.03 -2.27 -6.71
CA THR A 18 -8.57 -3.52 -7.24
C THR A 18 -8.30 -4.69 -6.30
N VAL A 19 -9.04 -5.79 -6.46
CA VAL A 19 -8.83 -7.01 -5.66
C VAL A 19 -7.42 -7.58 -5.88
N GLU A 20 -6.88 -7.47 -7.10
CA GLU A 20 -5.53 -7.91 -7.42
C GLU A 20 -4.46 -7.04 -6.76
N GLU A 21 -4.66 -5.73 -6.71
CA GLU A 21 -3.77 -4.80 -5.99
C GLU A 21 -3.81 -5.06 -4.49
N ARG A 22 -5.01 -5.22 -3.91
CA ARG A 22 -5.16 -5.59 -2.50
C ARG A 22 -4.43 -6.90 -2.18
N ALA A 23 -4.55 -7.92 -3.03
CA ALA A 23 -3.84 -9.18 -2.83
C ALA A 23 -2.30 -9.03 -2.87
N LYS A 24 -1.77 -8.13 -3.71
CA LYS A 24 -0.33 -7.81 -3.74
C LYS A 24 0.10 -7.06 -2.49
N HIS A 25 -0.65 -6.05 -2.06
CA HIS A 25 -0.38 -5.29 -0.84
C HIS A 25 -0.43 -6.22 0.38
N ASP A 26 -1.40 -7.14 0.44
CA ASP A 26 -1.48 -8.15 1.49
C ASP A 26 -0.23 -9.03 1.54
N GLN A 27 0.28 -9.49 0.39
CA GLN A 27 1.51 -10.28 0.33
C GLN A 27 2.73 -9.46 0.81
N GLN A 28 2.83 -8.20 0.41
CA GLN A 28 3.89 -7.30 0.85
C GLN A 28 3.80 -7.03 2.35
N PHE A 29 2.61 -6.78 2.88
CA PHE A 29 2.36 -6.60 4.30
C PHE A 29 2.81 -7.83 5.10
N HIS A 30 2.42 -9.03 4.66
CA HIS A 30 2.88 -10.27 5.30
C HIS A 30 4.41 -10.44 5.26
N SER A 31 5.06 -10.00 4.18
CA SER A 31 6.53 -10.03 4.08
C SER A 31 7.24 -9.12 5.08
N LEU A 32 6.57 -8.05 5.52
CA LEU A 32 7.05 -7.14 6.56
C LEU A 32 6.89 -7.69 7.98
N LYS A 33 6.37 -8.92 8.13
CA LYS A 33 6.22 -9.61 9.43
C LYS A 33 5.47 -8.75 10.47
N PRO A 34 4.19 -8.47 10.23
CA PRO A 34 3.38 -7.69 11.15
C PRO A 34 3.34 -8.34 12.53
N ILE A 35 3.47 -7.50 13.56
CA ILE A 35 3.40 -7.92 14.96
C ILE A 35 1.99 -7.58 15.45
N SER A 36 1.24 -8.59 15.86
CA SER A 36 -0.16 -8.43 16.31
C SER A 36 -1.09 -7.79 15.27
N GLY A 37 -0.82 -7.99 13.98
CA GLY A 37 -1.64 -7.48 12.88
C GLY A 37 -1.29 -6.07 12.41
N PHE A 38 -0.22 -5.47 12.94
CA PHE A 38 0.25 -4.14 12.57
C PHE A 38 1.75 -4.15 12.23
N ILE A 39 2.17 -3.27 11.34
CA ILE A 39 3.58 -2.92 11.16
C ILE A 39 3.85 -1.56 11.80
N THR A 40 5.05 -1.37 12.35
CA THR A 40 5.44 -0.08 12.89
C THR A 40 5.69 0.90 11.74
N GLY A 41 5.50 2.20 11.98
CA GLY A 41 5.75 3.18 10.93
C GLY A 41 7.19 3.23 10.44
N ASP A 42 8.16 2.83 11.26
CA ASP A 42 9.54 2.66 10.81
C ASP A 42 9.69 1.54 9.76
N GLN A 43 9.02 0.40 9.96
CA GLN A 43 9.04 -0.72 9.00
C GLN A 43 8.39 -0.33 7.67
N ALA A 44 7.22 0.32 7.74
CA ALA A 44 6.53 0.80 6.55
C ALA A 44 7.34 1.86 5.79
N ARG A 45 7.95 2.83 6.51
CA ARG A 45 8.83 3.84 5.89
C ARG A 45 10.03 3.20 5.22
N ASN A 46 10.70 2.26 5.88
CA ASN A 46 11.84 1.53 5.30
C ASN A 46 11.42 0.75 4.05
N PHE A 47 10.21 0.20 4.03
CA PHE A 47 9.66 -0.45 2.85
C PHE A 47 9.43 0.54 1.69
N PHE A 48 8.76 1.67 1.94
CA PHE A 48 8.56 2.68 0.90
C PHE A 48 9.87 3.32 0.42
N PHE A 49 10.90 3.36 1.27
CA PHE A 49 12.24 3.82 0.87
C PHE A 49 12.87 2.93 -0.21
N GLN A 50 12.53 1.63 -0.24
CA GLN A 50 13.00 0.71 -1.28
C GLN A 50 12.37 1.01 -2.64
N SER A 51 11.26 1.75 -2.69
CA SER A 51 10.64 2.21 -3.94
C SER A 51 11.47 3.27 -4.66
N GLY A 52 12.51 3.84 -4.02
CA GLY A 52 13.37 4.86 -4.60
C GLY A 52 12.74 6.25 -4.64
N LEU A 53 11.63 6.46 -3.93
CA LEU A 53 10.97 7.76 -3.86
C LEU A 53 11.71 8.71 -2.91
N PRO A 54 11.71 10.03 -3.18
CA PRO A 54 12.29 11.02 -2.27
C PRO A 54 11.61 11.01 -0.91
N GLN A 55 12.40 11.20 0.16
CA GLN A 55 11.93 11.30 1.54
C GLN A 55 10.71 12.22 1.76
N PRO A 56 10.61 13.43 1.16
CA PRO A 56 9.42 14.27 1.33
C PRO A 56 8.15 13.66 0.72
N VAL A 57 8.27 12.92 -0.38
CA VAL A 57 7.13 12.21 -1.00
C VAL A 57 6.69 11.05 -0.11
N LEU A 58 7.65 10.32 0.45
CA LEU A 58 7.38 9.23 1.39
C LEU A 58 6.67 9.71 2.65
N ALA A 59 7.08 10.86 3.19
CA ALA A 59 6.41 11.47 4.33
C ALA A 59 4.96 11.86 4.01
N GLN A 60 4.71 12.34 2.79
CA GLN A 60 3.36 12.67 2.33
C GLN A 60 2.49 11.42 2.16
N ILE A 61 3.02 10.36 1.54
CA ILE A 61 2.32 9.07 1.41
C ILE A 61 2.00 8.50 2.79
N TRP A 62 2.97 8.50 3.70
CA TRP A 62 2.78 8.06 5.08
C TRP A 62 1.65 8.82 5.77
N ALA A 63 1.65 10.15 5.70
CA ALA A 63 0.61 10.97 6.32
C ALA A 63 -0.78 10.79 5.69
N LEU A 64 -0.86 10.32 4.45
CA LEU A 64 -2.12 9.99 3.78
C LEU A 64 -2.62 8.59 4.14
N ALA A 65 -1.71 7.65 4.34
CA ALA A 65 -2.02 6.25 4.64
C ALA A 65 -2.33 6.02 6.13
N ASP A 66 -1.63 6.72 7.03
CA ASP A 66 -1.88 6.70 8.48
C ASP A 66 -3.11 7.57 8.84
N MET A 67 -4.31 7.04 8.56
CA MET A 67 -5.58 7.76 8.75
C MET A 67 -5.85 8.11 10.22
N ASN A 68 -5.41 7.24 11.14
CA ASN A 68 -5.66 7.37 12.56
C ASN A 68 -4.51 8.10 13.31
N ASN A 69 -3.39 8.37 12.63
CA ASN A 69 -2.18 9.01 13.16
C ASN A 69 -1.61 8.30 14.41
N ASP A 70 -1.72 6.97 14.47
CA ASP A 70 -1.25 6.17 15.59
C ASP A 70 0.22 5.72 15.44
N GLY A 71 0.86 6.04 14.31
CA GLY A 71 2.27 5.77 14.05
C GLY A 71 2.57 4.31 13.72
N ARG A 72 1.55 3.50 13.50
CA ARG A 72 1.62 2.15 12.93
C ARG A 72 0.69 2.08 11.73
N MET A 73 0.73 0.95 11.04
CA MET A 73 -0.07 0.74 9.84
C MET A 73 -0.63 -0.67 9.91
N ASP A 74 -1.95 -0.78 9.78
CA ASP A 74 -2.63 -2.06 9.66
C ASP A 74 -2.70 -2.52 8.20
N GLN A 75 -3.30 -3.69 7.97
CA GLN A 75 -3.44 -4.24 6.62
C GLN A 75 -4.37 -3.41 5.72
N VAL A 76 -5.22 -2.56 6.30
CA VAL A 76 -6.17 -1.73 5.56
C VAL A 76 -5.51 -0.41 5.14
N GLU A 77 -4.66 0.14 6.00
CA GLU A 77 -3.87 1.36 5.81
C GLU A 77 -2.63 1.13 4.92
N PHE A 78 -2.14 -0.11 4.81
CA PHE A 78 -1.09 -0.53 3.88
C PHE A 78 -1.63 -0.82 2.47
#